data_AF-A0AAP5J805-F1
#
_entry.id   AF-A0AAP5J805-F1
#
_cell.length_a   1.000
_cell.length_b   1.000
_cell.length_c   1.000
_cell.angle_alpha   90.00
_cell.angle_beta   90.00
_cell.angle_gamma   90.00
#
_symmetry.space_group_name_H-M   'P 1'
#
loop_
_entity.id
_entity.type
_entity.pdbx_description
1 polymer ?
#
loop_
_entity_poly.entity_id
_entity_poly.type
_entity_poly.pdbx_seq_one_letter_code
_entity_poly.pdbx_strand_id
1 'polypeptide(L)'
;MKDFHFDAISAFENYEIEKMRDGHVVVTTKVVNSSLNYYGNAHGGYLFTLCDQISGLVVISLGLDGVTLQSSINYLKAGKLDDVLTIKGECVHQGRTTCVMDVDITNQ
;
A
#
# COMPACT_ATOMS: atom_id res chain seq x y z
N MET A 1 -3.85 33.52 -13.78
CA MET A 1 -3.72 32.38 -12.83
C MET A 1 -2.24 32.23 -12.55
N LYS A 2 -1.81 32.09 -11.29
CA LYS A 2 -0.44 31.62 -11.02
C LYS A 2 -0.34 30.20 -11.56
N ASP A 3 0.73 29.87 -12.28
CA ASP A 3 0.98 28.50 -12.73
C ASP A 3 0.97 27.57 -11.52
N PHE A 4 0.08 26.57 -11.55
CA PHE A 4 -0.06 25.57 -10.52
C PHE A 4 0.74 24.34 -10.96
N HIS A 5 1.81 24.02 -10.23
CA HIS A 5 2.72 22.90 -10.50
C HIS A 5 2.66 21.90 -9.35
N PHE A 6 2.66 20.61 -9.68
CA PHE A 6 2.82 19.51 -8.73
C PHE A 6 3.72 18.43 -9.34
N ASP A 7 4.50 17.78 -8.48
CA ASP A 7 5.41 16.71 -8.89
C ASP A 7 4.66 15.37 -9.00
N ALA A 8 5.25 14.42 -9.72
CA ALA A 8 4.74 13.06 -9.76
C ALA A 8 4.82 12.41 -8.37
N ILE A 9 3.77 11.69 -8.01
CA ILE A 9 3.72 10.88 -6.78
C ILE A 9 4.30 9.50 -7.09
N SER A 10 5.18 9.02 -6.23
CA SER A 10 5.90 7.76 -6.40
C SER A 10 5.75 6.87 -5.17
N ALA A 11 5.67 5.56 -5.39
CA ALA A 11 5.56 4.54 -4.35
C ALA A 11 6.63 3.46 -4.59
N PHE A 12 7.09 2.82 -3.51
CA PHE A 12 8.08 1.74 -3.55
C PHE A 12 9.46 2.12 -4.15
N GLU A 13 9.89 3.38 -4.02
CA GLU A 13 11.30 3.74 -4.28
C GLU A 13 12.28 3.05 -3.33
N ASN A 14 11.79 2.65 -2.16
CA ASN A 14 12.45 1.81 -1.18
C ASN A 14 11.40 0.88 -0.54
N TYR A 15 11.78 -0.36 -0.24
CA TYR A 15 10.95 -1.30 0.53
C TYR A 15 11.77 -2.50 0.99
N GLU A 16 11.28 -3.18 2.02
CA GLU A 16 11.78 -4.47 2.46
C GLU A 16 10.63 -5.45 2.68
N ILE A 17 10.71 -6.64 2.09
CA ILE A 17 9.73 -7.71 2.32
C ILE A 17 10.17 -8.50 3.55
N GLU A 18 9.46 -8.35 4.66
CA GLU A 18 9.75 -9.08 5.91
C GLU A 18 9.10 -10.47 5.93
N LYS A 19 7.91 -10.59 5.34
CA LYS A 19 7.16 -11.85 5.26
C LYS A 19 6.38 -11.90 3.94
N MET A 20 6.41 -13.05 3.29
CA MET A 20 5.53 -13.37 2.16
C MET A 20 5.32 -14.88 2.11
N ARG A 21 4.23 -15.37 2.71
CA ARG A 21 3.91 -16.81 2.72
C ARG A 21 2.45 -17.05 3.05
N ASP A 22 1.86 -18.05 2.40
CA ASP A 22 0.56 -18.65 2.72
C ASP A 22 -0.55 -17.61 2.96
N GLY A 23 -0.70 -16.64 2.05
CA GLY A 23 -1.74 -15.61 2.14
C GLY A 23 -1.47 -14.50 3.16
N HIS A 24 -0.24 -14.39 3.67
CA HIS A 24 0.16 -13.35 4.61
C HIS A 24 1.43 -12.64 4.14
N VAL A 25 1.36 -11.31 4.05
CA VAL A 25 2.46 -10.47 3.57
C VAL A 25 2.71 -9.33 4.54
N VAL A 26 3.98 -9.05 4.82
CA VAL A 26 4.43 -7.87 5.57
C VAL A 26 5.57 -7.23 4.80
N VAL A 27 5.39 -5.94 4.48
CA VAL A 27 6.39 -5.11 3.79
C VAL A 27 6.56 -3.83 4.58
N THR A 28 7.80 -3.36 4.71
CA THR A 28 8.10 -2.03 5.23
C THR A 28 8.58 -1.10 4.12
N THR A 29 8.28 0.18 4.25
CA THR A 29 8.78 1.25 3.37
C THR A 29 8.90 2.55 4.15
N LYS A 30 9.88 3.39 3.79
CA LYS A 30 10.05 4.71 4.37
C LYS A 30 9.41 5.76 3.47
N VAL A 31 8.58 6.64 4.06
CA VAL A 31 7.99 7.78 3.37
C VAL A 31 9.08 8.77 2.97
N VAL A 32 9.14 9.11 1.69
CA VAL A 32 10.12 10.05 1.11
C VAL A 32 9.41 11.25 0.47
N ASN A 33 10.17 12.23 -0.03
CA ASN A 33 9.59 13.47 -0.57
C ASN A 33 8.59 13.23 -1.71
N SER A 34 8.85 12.27 -2.60
CA SER A 34 7.96 11.89 -3.70
C SER A 34 6.69 11.16 -3.25
N SER A 35 6.61 10.76 -1.98
CA SER A 35 5.41 10.16 -1.38
C SER A 35 4.42 11.22 -0.88
N LEU A 36 4.82 12.49 -0.80
CA LEU A 36 4.06 13.53 -0.13
C LEU A 36 3.07 14.24 -1.06
N ASN A 37 1.97 14.71 -0.47
CA ASN A 37 1.05 15.65 -1.11
C ASN A 37 1.45 17.11 -0.81
N TYR A 38 0.67 18.04 -1.35
CA TYR A 38 0.86 19.49 -1.21
C TYR A 38 0.75 20.02 0.24
N TYR A 39 0.33 19.18 1.21
CA TYR A 39 0.32 19.48 2.64
C TYR A 39 1.48 18.84 3.42
N GLY A 40 2.43 18.20 2.74
CA GLY A 40 3.55 17.49 3.38
C GLY A 40 3.13 16.22 4.13
N ASN A 41 1.98 15.64 3.80
CA ASN A 41 1.52 14.34 4.31
C ASN A 41 1.68 13.28 3.23
N ALA A 42 1.83 12.02 3.61
CA ALA A 42 1.75 10.90 2.68
C ALA A 42 0.48 11.01 1.80
N HIS A 43 0.66 10.99 0.48
CA HIS A 43 -0.42 11.17 -0.48
C HIS A 43 -1.40 10.00 -0.41
N GLY A 44 -2.70 10.25 -0.56
CA GLY A 44 -3.72 9.19 -0.50
C GLY A 44 -3.49 8.10 -1.54
N GLY A 45 -3.20 8.49 -2.78
CA GLY A 45 -2.81 7.57 -3.85
C GLY A 45 -1.51 6.80 -3.56
N TYR A 46 -0.54 7.39 -2.85
CA TYR A 46 0.66 6.66 -2.43
C TYR A 46 0.28 5.54 -1.45
N LEU A 47 -0.48 5.87 -0.39
CA LEU A 47 -0.94 4.90 0.60
C LEU A 47 -1.81 3.80 -0.03
N PHE A 48 -2.69 4.16 -0.96
CA PHE A 48 -3.50 3.20 -1.70
C PHE A 48 -2.65 2.25 -2.55
N THR A 49 -1.66 2.76 -3.29
CA THR A 49 -0.73 1.94 -4.08
C THR A 49 0.05 0.98 -3.19
N LEU A 50 0.45 1.40 -1.98
CA LEU A 50 1.06 0.48 -1.01
C LEU A 50 0.11 -0.68 -0.68
N CYS A 51 -1.14 -0.39 -0.34
CA CYS A 51 -2.12 -1.42 -0.01
C CYS A 51 -2.40 -2.37 -1.18
N ASP A 52 -2.63 -1.83 -2.39
CA ASP A 52 -2.98 -2.62 -3.58
C ASP A 52 -1.83 -3.55 -4.00
N GLN A 53 -0.58 -3.07 -3.96
CA GLN A 53 0.59 -3.90 -4.22
C GLN A 53 0.70 -5.05 -3.22
N ILE A 54 0.49 -4.79 -1.92
CA ILE A 54 0.58 -5.83 -0.89
C ILE A 54 -0.58 -6.83 -1.01
N SER A 55 -1.78 -6.38 -1.37
CA SER A 55 -2.90 -7.26 -1.74
C SER A 55 -2.53 -8.19 -2.90
N GLY A 56 -1.88 -7.67 -3.95
CA GLY A 56 -1.36 -8.47 -5.06
C GLY A 56 -0.31 -9.49 -4.61
N LEU A 57 0.62 -9.10 -3.72
CA LEU A 57 1.59 -10.03 -3.14
C LEU A 57 0.93 -11.13 -2.30
N VAL A 58 -0.16 -10.83 -1.59
CA VAL A 58 -0.95 -11.84 -0.88
C VAL A 58 -1.49 -12.88 -1.85
N VAL A 59 -2.06 -12.46 -2.98
CA VAL A 59 -2.56 -13.34 -4.05
C VAL A 59 -1.42 -14.22 -4.60
N ILE A 60 -0.26 -13.62 -4.91
CA ILE A 60 0.92 -14.36 -5.38
C ILE A 60 1.39 -15.39 -4.33
N SER A 61 1.36 -15.03 -3.04
CA SER A 61 1.77 -15.94 -1.96
C SER A 61 0.84 -17.15 -1.80
N LEU A 62 -0.37 -17.11 -2.37
CA LEU A 62 -1.31 -18.23 -2.45
C LEU A 62 -1.16 -19.07 -3.73
N GLY A 63 -0.20 -18.72 -4.61
CA GLY A 63 -0.03 -19.39 -5.91
C GLY A 63 -1.16 -19.09 -6.89
N LEU A 64 -1.80 -17.92 -6.76
CA LEU A 64 -2.89 -17.46 -7.62
C LEU A 64 -2.42 -16.31 -8.50
N ASP A 65 -3.06 -16.18 -9.66
CA ASP A 65 -3.05 -14.98 -10.48
C ASP A 65 -4.39 -14.25 -10.32
N GLY A 66 -4.36 -12.91 -10.25
CA GLY A 66 -5.57 -12.13 -10.00
C GLY A 66 -5.45 -10.67 -10.41
N VAL A 67 -6.58 -9.98 -10.39
CA VAL A 67 -6.70 -8.55 -10.66
C VAL A 67 -7.67 -7.91 -9.67
N THR A 68 -7.39 -6.70 -9.22
CA THR A 68 -8.27 -5.95 -8.33
C THR A 68 -9.56 -5.55 -9.05
N LEU A 69 -10.71 -6.09 -8.63
CA LEU A 69 -12.02 -5.72 -9.17
C LEU A 69 -12.56 -4.43 -8.56
N GLN A 70 -12.39 -4.28 -7.25
CA GLN A 70 -12.83 -3.14 -6.45
C GLN A 70 -11.96 -3.06 -5.19
N SER A 71 -11.74 -1.85 -4.68
CA SER A 71 -11.01 -1.63 -3.42
C SER A 71 -11.60 -0.45 -2.66
N SER A 72 -11.64 -0.57 -1.33
CA SER A 72 -12.11 0.45 -0.40
C SER A 72 -11.00 0.73 0.61
N ILE A 73 -10.73 2.01 0.89
CA ILE A 73 -9.67 2.43 1.82
C ILE A 73 -10.19 3.51 2.77
N ASN A 74 -9.82 3.39 4.05
CA ASN A 74 -10.11 4.39 5.08
C ASN A 74 -8.80 5.00 5.59
N TYR A 75 -8.69 6.33 5.53
CA TYR A 75 -7.51 7.05 6.01
C TYR A 75 -7.70 7.46 7.47
N LEU A 76 -7.01 6.78 8.39
CA LEU A 76 -7.20 6.99 9.83
C LEU A 76 -6.27 8.05 10.43
N LYS A 77 -5.03 8.15 9.93
CA LYS A 77 -3.99 9.07 10.40
C LYS A 77 -3.05 9.42 9.24
N ALA A 78 -2.57 10.67 9.21
CA ALA A 78 -1.59 11.10 8.22
C ALA A 78 -0.20 10.50 8.50
N GLY A 79 0.41 9.89 7.47
CA GLY A 79 1.84 9.56 7.46
C GLY A 79 2.69 10.79 7.14
N LYS A 80 3.90 10.85 7.68
CA LYS A 80 4.85 11.96 7.57
C LYS A 80 6.14 11.55 6.89
N LEU A 81 6.89 12.53 6.39
CA LEU A 81 8.25 12.30 5.89
C LEU A 81 9.07 11.55 6.95
N ASP A 82 9.85 10.56 6.50
CA ASP A 82 10.66 9.65 7.32
C ASP A 82 9.88 8.68 8.23
N ASP A 83 8.54 8.69 8.23
CA ASP A 83 7.79 7.58 8.85
C ASP A 83 8.16 6.26 8.16
N VAL A 84 8.30 5.21 8.97
CA VAL A 84 8.45 3.83 8.50
C VAL A 84 7.07 3.20 8.56
N LEU A 85 6.52 2.91 7.40
CA LEU A 85 5.21 2.30 7.26
C LEU A 85 5.36 0.78 7.16
N THR A 86 4.73 0.07 8.09
CA THR A 86 4.55 -1.38 8.03
C THR A 86 3.20 -1.69 7.40
N ILE A 87 3.22 -2.33 6.23
CA ILE A 87 2.05 -2.68 5.42
C ILE A 87 1.81 -4.19 5.58
N LYS A 88 0.69 -4.57 6.19
CA LYS A 88 0.34 -5.96 6.47
C LYS A 88 -0.88 -6.35 5.65
N GLY A 89 -0.75 -7.35 4.80
CA GLY A 89 -1.83 -7.88 4.00
C GLY A 89 -2.15 -9.33 4.36
N GLU A 90 -3.44 -9.66 4.36
CA GLU A 90 -3.91 -11.03 4.52
C GLU A 90 -5.14 -11.33 3.66
N CYS A 91 -5.30 -12.59 3.27
CA CYS A 91 -6.50 -13.06 2.57
C CYS A 91 -7.56 -13.46 3.59
N VAL A 92 -8.60 -12.63 3.76
CA VAL A 92 -9.69 -12.87 4.71
C VAL A 92 -10.80 -13.75 4.13
N HIS A 93 -10.86 -13.88 2.81
CA HIS A 93 -11.75 -14.82 2.12
C HIS A 93 -11.15 -15.30 0.81
N GLN A 94 -11.02 -16.61 0.63
CA GLN A 94 -10.59 -17.24 -0.62
C GLN A 94 -11.74 -18.06 -1.23
N GLY A 95 -12.45 -17.45 -2.17
CA GLY A 95 -13.51 -18.11 -2.93
C GLY A 95 -12.97 -18.86 -4.14
N ARG A 96 -13.88 -19.43 -4.95
CA ARG A 96 -13.51 -20.13 -6.18
C ARG A 96 -13.04 -19.19 -7.30
N THR A 97 -13.62 -18.00 -7.40
CA THR A 97 -13.38 -17.05 -8.50
C THR A 97 -12.96 -15.65 -8.03
N THR A 98 -13.01 -15.39 -6.72
CA THR A 98 -12.69 -14.09 -6.12
C THR A 98 -12.06 -14.29 -4.74
N CYS A 99 -11.14 -13.41 -4.36
CA CYS A 99 -10.61 -13.31 -3.01
C CYS A 99 -10.92 -11.94 -2.40
N VAL A 100 -10.95 -11.85 -1.08
CA VAL A 100 -11.01 -10.60 -0.33
C VAL A 100 -9.76 -10.50 0.52
N MET A 101 -9.09 -9.37 0.41
CA MET A 101 -7.86 -9.08 1.14
C MET A 101 -8.11 -7.89 2.06
N ASP A 102 -7.68 -8.01 3.31
CA ASP A 102 -7.54 -6.87 4.21
C ASP A 102 -6.06 -6.44 4.22
N VAL A 103 -5.84 -5.13 4.18
CA VAL A 103 -4.49 -4.55 4.23
C VAL A 103 -4.47 -3.35 5.17
N ASP A 104 -3.65 -3.45 6.21
CA ASP A 104 -3.48 -2.40 7.22
C ASP A 104 -2.08 -1.77 7.11
N ILE A 105 -2.04 -0.45 7.29
CA ILE A 105 -0.78 0.31 7.40
C ILE A 105 -0.66 0.85 8.82
N THR A 106 0.47 0.58 9.44
CA THR A 106 0.87 1.14 10.74
C THR A 106 2.19 1.88 10.61
N ASN A 107 2.38 2.93 11.39
CA ASN A 107 3.67 3.63 11.49
C ASN A 107 4.50 3.07 12.67
N GLN A 108 5.73 3.56 12.79
CA GLN A 108 6.69 3.21 13.84
C GLN A 108 6.24 3.53 15.26
#